data_AF-A0A182WU05-F1
#
_entry.id   AF-A0A182WU05-F1
#
_cell.length_a   1.000
_cell.length_b   1.000
_cell.length_c   1.000
_cell.angle_alpha   90.00
_cell.angle_beta   90.00
_cell.angle_gamma   90.00
#
_symmetry.space_group_name_H-M   'P 1'
#
loop_
_entity.id
_entity.type
_entity.pdbx_description
1 polymer ?
#
loop_
_entity_poly.entity_id
_entity_poly.type
_entity_poly.pdbx_seq_one_letter_code
_entity_poly.pdbx_strand_id
1 'polypeptide(L)'
;MLHPRRSCAFKAILFCWLFLGVGRADPLPDFAINAVISGSSTVSSIALETKGFFVDVAGPTVLLQSGYTRIERALAALTSIAGQLSTTGVTLTQAISTMSLNKNGPIATYFDPISAAITKLQRLITTDLTGQLTNLTAEIDHYVKDNFLDSFKTLGPTLVTLSQAVTNLRTAVTNARAASGTAVTVSPNDVKKFVTTRVISDITNGVRLLRTNVPILVYIVKSTLSSFQSADQYLVGLVQEAMQREQDVIALGVSNTADVNASVTTVTESLTTELYGPYSRLTQLYRTKLQVTVEANATFKAMVDGWLNDTAPLFDNLDVGGKLETIYSTYVQQVLALDDNLAAFYGSSMCSLVYHLLQSLIENGPYAQFCFSKYGQKVFNFFVLHATDIEDCYRLQMTRLDKLVPALLNIVRLMVHDIDDFAVHVERCTQFKNLENCVPYLGAEYKTLLAYTATKRDYLYRLTTKETNSSYYRLAGCYHNGEHIMLLNAEEMKIEIDNCKNNGPTVV
;
A
#
# COMPACT_ATOMS: atom_id res chain seq x y z
N MET A 1 -70.68 -36.74 34.44
CA MET A 1 -69.31 -37.25 34.22
C MET A 1 -68.38 -36.06 34.02
N LEU A 2 -67.21 -36.13 34.67
CA LEU A 2 -66.03 -35.26 34.55
C LEU A 2 -66.07 -33.85 35.19
N HIS A 3 -65.13 -33.68 36.13
CA HIS A 3 -64.75 -32.49 36.90
C HIS A 3 -64.16 -31.35 36.04
N PRO A 4 -64.04 -30.15 36.63
CA PRO A 4 -62.69 -29.64 36.83
C PRO A 4 -62.44 -29.05 38.23
N ARG A 5 -61.46 -29.64 38.94
CA ARG A 5 -60.69 -29.01 40.02
C ARG A 5 -59.47 -28.31 39.41
N ARG A 6 -59.53 -26.99 39.21
CA ARG A 6 -58.34 -26.13 39.04
C ARG A 6 -58.65 -24.70 39.51
N SER A 7 -58.77 -24.48 40.82
CA SER A 7 -58.82 -23.11 41.37
C SER A 7 -58.18 -22.95 42.76
N CYS A 8 -57.32 -23.89 43.18
CA CYS A 8 -56.59 -23.80 44.45
C CYS A 8 -55.06 -23.71 44.32
N ALA A 9 -54.49 -23.90 43.12
CA ALA A 9 -53.04 -23.84 42.93
C ALA A 9 -52.47 -22.41 42.87
N PHE A 10 -53.29 -21.41 42.47
CA PHE A 10 -52.79 -20.05 42.26
C PHE A 10 -52.75 -19.17 43.53
N LYS A 11 -53.47 -19.54 44.59
CA LYS A 11 -53.41 -18.85 45.89
C LYS A 11 -52.33 -19.38 46.83
N ALA A 12 -51.79 -20.58 46.58
CA ALA A 12 -50.68 -21.15 47.36
C ALA A 12 -49.29 -20.63 46.91
N ILE A 13 -49.16 -20.17 45.66
CA ILE A 13 -47.88 -19.68 45.12
C ILE A 13 -47.60 -18.22 45.53
N LEU A 14 -48.64 -17.40 45.72
CA LEU A 14 -48.46 -16.01 46.19
C LEU A 14 -48.18 -15.89 47.70
N PHE A 15 -48.66 -16.83 48.53
CA PHE A 15 -48.40 -16.82 49.97
C PHE A 15 -47.03 -17.41 50.35
N CYS A 16 -46.41 -18.20 49.46
CA CYS A 16 -45.08 -18.77 49.66
C CYS A 16 -43.93 -17.80 49.35
N TRP A 17 -44.22 -16.64 48.73
CA TRP A 17 -43.24 -15.58 48.47
C TRP A 17 -43.14 -14.53 49.59
N LEU A 18 -44.05 -14.55 50.58
CA LEU A 18 -44.06 -13.60 51.71
C LEU A 18 -43.45 -14.16 53.01
N PHE A 19 -43.01 -15.43 53.03
CA PHE A 19 -42.45 -16.08 54.24
C PHE A 19 -41.12 -16.82 54.05
N LEU A 20 -40.42 -16.64 52.92
CA LEU A 20 -39.00 -17.05 52.80
C LEU A 20 -38.05 -15.91 53.19
N GLY A 21 -38.28 -15.38 54.40
CA GLY A 21 -37.33 -14.55 55.13
C GLY A 21 -36.53 -15.41 56.10
N VAL A 22 -35.75 -16.38 55.60
CA VAL A 22 -34.72 -17.05 56.42
C VAL A 22 -33.52 -17.40 55.53
N GLY A 23 -32.42 -16.67 55.75
CA GLY A 23 -31.09 -17.28 55.73
C GLY A 23 -30.41 -17.52 54.39
N ARG A 24 -30.40 -16.55 53.46
CA ARG A 24 -29.16 -16.35 52.70
C ARG A 24 -28.21 -15.55 53.57
N ALA A 25 -27.48 -16.27 54.42
CA ALA A 25 -26.18 -15.82 54.86
C ALA A 25 -25.25 -15.87 53.64
N ASP A 26 -25.38 -14.88 52.74
CA ASP A 26 -24.27 -14.54 51.86
C ASP A 26 -23.06 -14.29 52.77
N PRO A 27 -21.85 -14.74 52.41
CA PRO A 27 -20.67 -14.44 53.21
C PRO A 27 -20.51 -12.91 53.25
N LEU A 28 -20.88 -12.30 54.38
CA LEU A 28 -20.97 -10.85 54.52
C LEU A 28 -19.55 -10.25 54.41
N PRO A 29 -19.27 -9.46 53.37
CA PRO A 29 -17.96 -8.87 53.16
C PRO A 29 -17.80 -7.63 54.03
N ASP A 30 -16.74 -7.48 54.83
CA ASP A 30 -16.80 -6.58 55.99
C ASP A 30 -15.53 -5.70 56.16
N PHE A 31 -14.97 -5.19 55.05
CA PHE A 31 -13.91 -4.14 55.03
C PHE A 31 -12.75 -4.40 56.02
N ALA A 32 -12.28 -5.65 56.10
CA ALA A 32 -11.21 -6.14 56.96
C ALA A 32 -11.51 -6.17 58.48
N ILE A 33 -12.79 -6.10 58.89
CA ILE A 33 -13.24 -6.37 60.26
C ILE A 33 -14.33 -7.44 60.24
N ASN A 34 -14.52 -8.17 61.34
CA ASN A 34 -15.58 -9.18 61.43
C ASN A 34 -16.89 -8.51 61.85
N ALA A 35 -17.65 -7.93 60.91
CA ALA A 35 -18.75 -7.01 61.23
C ALA A 35 -19.70 -6.76 60.05
N VAL A 36 -21.00 -7.04 60.16
CA VAL A 36 -21.92 -6.87 59.02
C VAL A 36 -22.01 -5.42 58.51
N ILE A 37 -21.37 -5.11 57.39
CA ILE A 37 -21.42 -3.78 56.74
C ILE A 37 -22.12 -3.86 55.38
N SER A 38 -23.28 -3.20 55.27
CA SER A 38 -23.99 -3.06 53.99
C SER A 38 -23.18 -2.23 52.98
N GLY A 39 -23.02 -2.73 51.75
CA GLY A 39 -22.42 -2.00 50.62
C GLY A 39 -21.02 -2.44 50.21
N SER A 40 -20.35 -3.28 51.00
CA SER A 40 -19.05 -3.89 50.68
C SER A 40 -19.05 -4.72 49.39
N SER A 41 -20.09 -5.53 49.16
CA SER A 41 -20.28 -6.30 47.92
C SER A 41 -20.41 -5.37 46.71
N THR A 42 -21.13 -4.26 46.86
CA THR A 42 -21.24 -3.22 45.82
C THR A 42 -19.89 -2.59 45.51
N VAL A 43 -19.11 -2.21 46.52
CA VAL A 43 -17.75 -1.65 46.32
C VAL A 43 -16.85 -2.65 45.60
N SER A 44 -16.88 -3.93 46.01
CA SER A 44 -16.12 -5.00 45.35
C SER A 44 -16.54 -5.21 43.90
N SER A 45 -17.85 -5.25 43.60
CA SER A 45 -18.36 -5.42 42.23
C SER A 45 -17.87 -4.31 41.32
N ILE A 46 -18.00 -3.05 41.75
CA ILE A 46 -17.59 -1.89 40.94
C ILE A 46 -16.05 -1.89 40.76
N ALA A 47 -15.30 -2.27 41.80
CA ALA A 47 -13.85 -2.41 41.69
C ALA A 47 -13.46 -3.49 40.67
N LEU A 48 -14.12 -4.65 40.65
CA LEU A 48 -13.85 -5.73 39.69
C LEU A 48 -14.26 -5.35 38.25
N GLU A 49 -15.35 -4.62 38.07
CA GLU A 49 -15.70 -4.05 36.76
C GLU A 49 -14.63 -3.06 36.29
N THR A 50 -14.15 -2.20 37.19
CA THR A 50 -13.10 -1.21 36.90
C THR A 50 -11.76 -1.90 36.58
N LYS A 51 -11.47 -3.02 37.25
CA LYS A 51 -10.33 -3.88 36.93
C LYS A 51 -10.39 -4.35 35.48
N GLY A 52 -11.58 -4.74 35.00
CA GLY A 52 -11.80 -5.11 33.60
C GLY A 52 -11.37 -4.00 32.64
N PHE A 53 -11.77 -2.75 32.89
CA PHE A 53 -11.33 -1.63 32.07
C PHE A 53 -9.81 -1.42 32.11
N PHE A 54 -9.16 -1.55 33.27
CA PHE A 54 -7.70 -1.47 33.32
C PHE A 54 -7.00 -2.62 32.60
N VAL A 55 -7.56 -3.83 32.61
CA VAL A 55 -7.07 -4.92 31.75
C VAL A 55 -7.16 -4.52 30.29
N ASP A 56 -8.30 -3.96 29.87
CA ASP A 56 -8.54 -3.52 28.49
C ASP A 56 -7.62 -2.36 28.03
N VAL A 57 -7.08 -1.56 28.97
CA VAL A 57 -6.09 -0.51 28.64
C VAL A 57 -4.83 -1.10 28.03
N ALA A 58 -4.44 -2.34 28.36
CA ALA A 58 -3.26 -2.97 27.76
C ALA A 58 -3.38 -3.12 26.23
N GLY A 59 -4.60 -3.17 25.71
CA GLY A 59 -4.88 -3.32 24.29
C GLY A 59 -4.54 -4.72 23.74
N PRO A 60 -4.91 -4.99 22.47
CA PRO A 60 -4.49 -6.21 21.79
C PRO A 60 -3.00 -6.16 21.41
N THR A 61 -2.41 -7.34 21.22
CA THR A 61 -1.08 -7.44 20.61
C THR A 61 -1.16 -7.11 19.12
N VAL A 62 -0.36 -6.15 18.67
CA VAL A 62 -0.23 -5.75 17.26
C VAL A 62 1.07 -6.34 16.71
N LEU A 63 0.99 -6.99 15.55
CA LEU A 63 2.13 -7.49 14.80
C LEU A 63 2.28 -6.66 13.53
N LEU A 64 3.44 -6.05 13.34
CA LEU A 64 3.77 -5.21 12.20
C LEU A 64 4.52 -6.04 11.14
N GLN A 65 4.24 -5.77 9.87
CA GLN A 65 4.76 -6.51 8.73
C GLN A 65 5.60 -5.65 7.77
N SER A 66 5.39 -4.34 7.75
CA SER A 66 6.05 -3.43 6.79
C SER A 66 7.55 -3.22 7.04
N GLY A 67 8.03 -3.50 8.25
CA GLY A 67 9.39 -3.14 8.68
C GLY A 67 9.59 -1.63 8.88
N TYR A 68 8.51 -0.84 8.91
CA TYR A 68 8.60 0.60 9.12
C TYR A 68 8.91 0.93 10.58
N THR A 69 10.21 1.08 10.86
CA THR A 69 10.78 1.25 12.21
C THR A 69 10.15 2.36 13.05
N ARG A 70 9.58 3.39 12.42
CA ARG A 70 8.88 4.47 13.13
C ARG A 70 7.63 3.97 13.85
N ILE A 71 6.80 3.17 13.17
CA ILE A 71 5.60 2.57 13.80
C ILE A 71 6.03 1.57 14.87
N GLU A 72 7.10 0.81 14.66
CA GLU A 72 7.64 -0.13 15.66
C GLU A 72 8.05 0.59 16.96
N ARG A 73 8.79 1.70 16.86
CA ARG A 73 9.19 2.50 18.02
C ARG A 73 7.98 3.15 18.71
N ALA A 74 7.02 3.67 17.94
CA ALA A 74 5.80 4.24 18.49
C ALA A 74 4.94 3.18 19.21
N LEU A 75 4.81 1.98 18.62
CA LEU A 75 4.11 0.83 19.20
C LEU A 75 4.77 0.40 20.52
N ALA A 76 6.10 0.31 20.57
CA ALA A 76 6.83 -0.03 21.80
C ALA A 76 6.59 1.01 22.92
N ALA A 77 6.60 2.31 22.58
CA ALA A 77 6.30 3.36 23.54
C ALA A 77 4.86 3.29 24.06
N LEU A 78 3.87 3.14 23.16
CA LEU A 78 2.46 3.07 23.51
C LEU A 78 2.13 1.82 24.36
N THR A 79 2.64 0.65 23.98
CA THR A 79 2.43 -0.60 24.73
C THR A 79 3.08 -0.56 26.12
N SER A 80 4.22 0.13 26.26
CA SER A 80 4.83 0.38 27.57
C SER A 80 3.97 1.27 28.47
N ILE A 81 3.40 2.36 27.93
CA ILE A 81 2.46 3.23 28.66
C ILE A 81 1.22 2.43 29.08
N ALA A 82 0.59 1.76 28.11
CA ALA A 82 -0.60 0.95 28.30
C ALA A 82 -0.39 -0.15 29.35
N GLY A 83 0.72 -0.88 29.27
CA GLY A 83 1.06 -1.96 30.20
C GLY A 83 1.27 -1.48 31.63
N GLN A 84 1.93 -0.33 31.83
CA GLN A 84 2.12 0.24 33.17
C GLN A 84 0.82 0.75 33.78
N LEU A 85 -0.04 1.41 32.99
CA LEU A 85 -1.37 1.85 33.41
C LEU A 85 -2.26 0.67 33.79
N SER A 86 -2.30 -0.35 32.92
CA SER A 86 -3.05 -1.59 33.15
C SER A 86 -2.61 -2.28 34.44
N THR A 87 -1.31 -2.55 34.58
CA THR A 87 -0.75 -3.25 35.76
C THR A 87 -1.05 -2.50 37.06
N THR A 88 -0.86 -1.17 37.06
CA THR A 88 -1.02 -0.36 38.28
C THR A 88 -2.50 -0.21 38.65
N GLY A 89 -3.38 0.01 37.67
CA GLY A 89 -4.81 0.11 37.90
C GLY A 89 -5.47 -1.23 38.30
N VAL A 90 -5.03 -2.34 37.71
CA VAL A 90 -5.43 -3.70 38.13
C VAL A 90 -5.03 -3.95 39.58
N THR A 91 -3.82 -3.55 39.98
CA THR A 91 -3.35 -3.70 41.37
C THR A 91 -4.24 -2.92 42.34
N LEU A 92 -4.58 -1.66 42.01
CA LEU A 92 -5.46 -0.82 42.82
C LEU A 92 -6.86 -1.43 42.98
N THR A 93 -7.50 -1.75 41.86
CA THR A 93 -8.87 -2.27 41.84
C THR A 93 -8.97 -3.65 42.51
N GLN A 94 -7.97 -4.51 42.33
CA GLN A 94 -7.88 -5.78 43.03
C GLN A 94 -7.73 -5.59 44.54
N ALA A 95 -6.88 -4.65 44.99
CA ALA A 95 -6.71 -4.37 46.41
C ALA A 95 -8.02 -3.88 47.05
N ILE A 96 -8.76 -3.00 46.37
CA ILE A 96 -10.08 -2.53 46.84
C ILE A 96 -11.08 -3.68 46.96
N SER A 97 -11.15 -4.56 45.96
CA SER A 97 -12.03 -5.72 46.01
C SER A 97 -11.65 -6.68 47.14
N THR A 98 -10.37 -7.02 47.28
CA THR A 98 -9.88 -7.92 48.33
C THR A 98 -10.17 -7.36 49.72
N MET A 99 -9.95 -6.07 49.94
CA MET A 99 -10.25 -5.40 51.21
C MET A 99 -11.75 -5.39 51.50
N SER A 100 -12.57 -5.05 50.51
CA SER A 100 -14.03 -4.99 50.66
C SER A 100 -14.60 -6.34 51.08
N LEU A 101 -14.05 -7.44 50.57
CA LEU A 101 -14.51 -8.80 50.86
C LEU A 101 -13.88 -9.45 52.11
N ASN A 102 -12.92 -8.79 52.76
CA ASN A 102 -12.23 -9.38 53.90
C ASN A 102 -13.00 -9.18 55.21
N LYS A 103 -12.94 -10.16 56.11
CA LYS A 103 -13.59 -10.14 57.44
C LYS A 103 -12.67 -10.43 58.63
N ASN A 104 -11.39 -10.70 58.40
CA ASN A 104 -10.50 -11.29 59.41
C ASN A 104 -9.40 -10.34 59.90
N GLY A 105 -9.14 -9.23 59.21
CA GLY A 105 -8.06 -8.30 59.55
C GLY A 105 -6.66 -8.95 59.45
N PRO A 106 -5.57 -8.26 59.85
CA PRO A 106 -5.51 -6.90 60.40
C PRO A 106 -5.92 -5.81 59.39
N ILE A 107 -6.57 -4.73 59.86
CA ILE A 107 -7.05 -3.62 59.00
C ILE A 107 -5.92 -3.05 58.14
N ALA A 108 -4.74 -2.82 58.73
CA ALA A 108 -3.57 -2.30 58.01
C ALA A 108 -3.19 -3.14 56.78
N THR A 109 -3.18 -4.47 56.92
CA THR A 109 -2.84 -5.42 55.85
C THR A 109 -3.69 -5.29 54.60
N TYR A 110 -4.95 -4.83 54.71
CA TYR A 110 -5.86 -4.70 53.57
C TYR A 110 -6.03 -3.25 53.09
N PHE A 111 -5.80 -2.25 53.95
CA PHE A 111 -5.86 -0.84 53.56
C PHE A 111 -4.54 -0.28 53.02
N ASP A 112 -3.39 -0.69 53.57
CA ASP A 112 -2.07 -0.21 53.12
C ASP A 112 -1.79 -0.50 51.64
N PRO A 113 -2.14 -1.69 51.08
CA PRO A 113 -1.98 -1.96 49.66
C PRO A 113 -2.81 -1.02 48.77
N ILE A 114 -4.00 -0.59 49.23
CA ILE A 114 -4.84 0.35 48.48
C ILE A 114 -4.16 1.72 48.44
N SER A 115 -3.76 2.24 49.59
CA SER A 115 -3.07 3.54 49.67
C SER A 115 -1.79 3.54 48.84
N ALA A 116 -0.98 2.48 48.93
CA ALA A 116 0.22 2.33 48.12
C ALA A 116 -0.09 2.28 46.61
N ALA A 117 -1.14 1.56 46.20
CA ALA A 117 -1.54 1.47 44.80
C ALA A 117 -2.10 2.80 44.26
N ILE A 118 -2.85 3.57 45.06
CA ILE A 118 -3.30 4.93 44.70
C ILE A 118 -2.09 5.83 44.49
N THR A 119 -1.15 5.88 45.44
CA THR A 119 0.06 6.70 45.32
C THR A 119 0.91 6.29 44.12
N LYS A 120 1.03 4.98 43.85
CA LYS A 120 1.73 4.48 42.66
C LYS A 120 1.06 4.92 41.37
N LEU A 121 -0.27 4.84 41.28
CA LEU A 121 -0.99 5.29 40.09
C LEU A 121 -0.94 6.81 39.90
N GLN A 122 -1.02 7.58 40.99
CA GLN A 122 -0.85 9.03 40.95
C GLN A 122 0.54 9.41 40.43
N ARG A 123 1.60 8.80 40.96
CA ARG A 123 2.98 9.01 40.51
C ARG A 123 3.19 8.58 39.06
N LEU A 124 2.55 7.49 38.64
CA LEU A 124 2.61 7.01 37.26
C LEU A 124 2.10 8.08 36.28
N ILE A 125 0.91 8.63 36.53
CA ILE A 125 0.27 9.60 35.63
C ILE A 125 0.84 11.02 35.72
N THR A 126 1.60 11.34 36.76
CA THR A 126 2.21 12.68 36.93
C THR A 126 3.69 12.73 36.55
N THR A 127 4.46 11.67 36.78
CA THR A 127 5.92 11.71 36.58
C THR A 127 6.46 10.53 35.78
N ASP A 128 6.08 9.28 36.12
CA ASP A 128 6.82 8.11 35.62
C ASP A 128 6.64 7.87 34.12
N LEU A 129 5.53 8.33 33.53
CA LEU A 129 5.24 8.18 32.09
C LEU A 129 5.86 9.29 31.21
N THR A 130 6.54 10.29 31.80
CA THR A 130 7.02 11.48 31.07
C THR A 130 7.99 11.10 29.94
N GLY A 131 8.91 10.17 30.20
CA GLY A 131 9.89 9.71 29.20
C GLY A 131 9.22 8.97 28.05
N GLN A 132 8.29 8.05 28.36
CA GLN A 132 7.56 7.28 27.34
C GLN A 132 6.66 8.17 26.49
N LEU A 133 5.97 9.14 27.10
CA LEU A 133 5.17 10.13 26.36
C LEU A 133 6.04 11.01 25.46
N THR A 134 7.24 11.36 25.90
CA THR A 134 8.20 12.13 25.09
C THR A 134 8.69 11.31 23.89
N ASN A 135 9.05 10.04 24.11
CA ASN A 135 9.44 9.13 23.04
C ASN A 135 8.29 8.94 22.04
N LEU A 136 7.06 8.78 22.52
CA LEU A 136 5.89 8.67 21.66
C LEU A 136 5.71 9.92 20.79
N THR A 137 5.84 11.11 21.36
CA THR A 137 5.74 12.37 20.62
C THR A 137 6.85 12.56 19.59
N ALA A 138 8.06 12.10 19.87
CA ALA A 138 9.15 12.13 18.89
C ALA A 138 8.83 11.28 17.65
N GLU A 139 8.09 10.18 17.81
CA GLU A 139 7.70 9.32 16.70
C GLU A 139 6.39 9.77 16.04
N ILE A 140 5.33 10.13 16.76
CA ILE A 140 3.97 10.32 16.17
C ILE A 140 3.30 11.62 16.59
N ASP A 141 4.08 12.67 16.88
CA ASP A 141 3.58 14.00 17.25
C ASP A 141 2.75 14.01 18.56
N HIS A 142 2.14 15.14 18.88
CA HIS A 142 1.60 15.46 20.21
C HIS A 142 0.21 14.88 20.51
N TYR A 143 -0.63 14.60 19.50
CA TYR A 143 -2.06 14.30 19.70
C TYR A 143 -2.34 13.15 20.69
N VAL A 144 -1.63 12.02 20.57
CA VAL A 144 -1.83 10.89 21.50
C VAL A 144 -1.37 11.23 22.91
N LYS A 145 -0.25 11.95 23.05
CA LYS A 145 0.23 12.45 24.34
C LYS A 145 -0.79 13.39 24.97
N ASP A 146 -1.35 14.32 24.20
CA ASP A 146 -2.32 15.29 24.71
C ASP A 146 -3.62 14.62 25.17
N ASN A 147 -4.09 13.59 24.45
CA ASN A 147 -5.23 12.77 24.87
C ASN A 147 -4.97 12.05 26.21
N PHE A 148 -3.76 11.51 26.41
CA PHE A 148 -3.37 10.93 27.70
C PHE A 148 -3.33 11.97 28.81
N LEU A 149 -2.67 13.11 28.57
CA LEU A 149 -2.55 14.18 29.56
C LEU A 149 -3.92 14.76 29.94
N ASP A 150 -4.84 14.90 28.98
CA ASP A 150 -6.21 15.32 29.25
C ASP A 150 -6.94 14.30 30.14
N SER A 151 -6.84 13.01 29.81
CA SER A 151 -7.40 11.94 30.63
C SER A 151 -6.82 11.93 32.06
N PHE A 152 -5.51 12.22 32.19
CA PHE A 152 -4.84 12.29 33.50
C PHE A 152 -5.30 13.49 34.33
N LYS A 153 -5.69 14.61 33.72
CA LYS A 153 -6.27 15.77 34.44
C LYS A 153 -7.56 15.41 35.17
N THR A 154 -8.36 14.46 34.65
CA THR A 154 -9.59 13.99 35.32
C THR A 154 -9.30 12.84 36.30
N LEU A 155 -8.39 11.93 35.93
CA LEU A 155 -8.03 10.78 36.75
C LEU A 155 -7.29 11.18 38.04
N GLY A 156 -6.39 12.16 38.00
CA GLY A 156 -5.64 12.64 39.17
C GLY A 156 -6.53 13.07 40.34
N PRO A 157 -7.46 14.02 40.16
CA PRO A 157 -8.43 14.42 41.19
C PRO A 157 -9.33 13.27 41.66
N THR A 158 -9.68 12.34 40.77
CA THR A 158 -10.44 11.12 41.12
C THR A 158 -9.66 10.25 42.11
N LEU A 159 -8.36 10.07 41.88
CA LEU A 159 -7.49 9.30 42.78
C LEU A 159 -7.30 10.01 44.13
N VAL A 160 -7.23 11.34 44.16
CA VAL A 160 -7.22 12.12 45.41
C VAL A 160 -8.51 11.89 46.20
N THR A 161 -9.66 11.98 45.54
CA THR A 161 -10.98 11.75 46.15
C THR A 161 -11.08 10.32 46.71
N LEU A 162 -10.64 9.33 45.95
CA LEU A 162 -10.60 7.94 46.37
C LEU A 162 -9.66 7.72 47.56
N SER A 163 -8.47 8.36 47.57
CA SER A 163 -7.52 8.29 48.68
C SER A 163 -8.14 8.79 49.99
N GLN A 164 -8.85 9.92 49.93
CA GLN A 164 -9.54 10.47 51.09
C GLN A 164 -10.67 9.54 51.56
N ALA A 165 -11.45 8.98 50.65
CA ALA A 165 -12.53 8.05 50.98
C ALA A 165 -11.98 6.77 51.64
N VAL A 166 -10.88 6.21 51.13
CA VAL A 166 -10.20 5.04 51.71
C VAL A 166 -9.66 5.36 53.10
N THR A 167 -9.07 6.54 53.30
CA THR A 167 -8.54 6.98 54.61
C THR A 167 -9.65 7.17 55.64
N ASN A 168 -10.77 7.78 55.24
CA ASN A 168 -11.95 7.96 56.07
C ASN A 168 -12.56 6.60 56.46
N LEU A 169 -12.69 5.68 55.50
CA LEU A 169 -13.17 4.33 55.75
C LEU A 169 -12.24 3.57 56.70
N ARG A 170 -10.92 3.63 56.49
CA ARG A 170 -9.92 3.01 57.38
C ARG A 170 -10.08 3.48 58.82
N THR A 171 -10.22 4.80 59.00
CA THR A 171 -10.40 5.41 60.32
C THR A 171 -11.70 4.94 60.97
N ALA A 172 -12.79 4.91 60.21
CA ALA A 172 -14.09 4.45 60.68
C ALA A 172 -14.06 2.98 61.12
N VAL A 173 -13.51 2.07 60.32
CA VAL A 173 -13.42 0.64 60.68
C VAL A 173 -12.46 0.39 61.83
N THR A 174 -11.40 1.19 61.96
CA THR A 174 -10.45 1.12 63.08
C THR A 174 -11.13 1.54 64.38
N ASN A 175 -11.88 2.65 64.37
CA ASN A 175 -12.63 3.12 65.52
C ASN A 175 -13.75 2.14 65.92
N ALA A 176 -14.45 1.55 64.95
CA ALA A 176 -15.43 0.50 65.21
C ALA A 176 -14.79 -0.73 65.87
N ARG A 177 -13.64 -1.18 65.35
CA ARG A 177 -12.91 -2.32 65.94
C ARG A 177 -12.43 -2.02 67.35
N ALA A 178 -11.91 -0.81 67.60
CA ALA A 178 -11.45 -0.39 68.91
C ALA A 178 -12.60 -0.33 69.93
N ALA A 179 -13.79 0.15 69.51
CA ALA A 179 -14.97 0.23 70.37
C ALA A 179 -15.48 -1.16 70.82
N SER A 180 -15.29 -2.21 70.01
CA SER A 180 -15.65 -3.58 70.36
C SER A 180 -14.63 -4.30 71.26
N GLY A 181 -13.50 -3.66 71.60
CA GLY A 181 -12.52 -4.20 72.56
C GLY A 181 -11.97 -5.58 72.17
N THR A 182 -12.13 -6.56 73.06
CA THR A 182 -11.65 -7.95 72.86
C THR A 182 -12.65 -8.83 72.11
N ALA A 183 -13.84 -8.31 71.76
CA ALA A 183 -14.84 -9.10 71.05
C ALA A 183 -14.34 -9.54 69.67
N VAL A 184 -14.62 -10.80 69.32
CA VAL A 184 -14.24 -11.35 68.02
C VAL A 184 -15.01 -10.67 66.89
N THR A 185 -16.32 -10.46 67.08
CA THR A 185 -17.21 -9.77 66.14
C THR A 185 -17.50 -8.35 66.63
N VAL A 186 -17.49 -7.38 65.71
CA VAL A 186 -17.83 -5.99 66.02
C VAL A 186 -19.35 -5.84 66.02
N SER A 187 -19.90 -5.18 67.05
CA SER A 187 -21.36 -5.09 67.20
C SER A 187 -22.00 -4.19 66.13
N PRO A 188 -23.25 -4.45 65.70
CA PRO A 188 -23.96 -3.58 64.75
C PRO A 188 -24.11 -2.13 65.25
N ASN A 189 -24.14 -1.91 66.56
CA ASN A 189 -24.21 -0.56 67.15
C ASN A 189 -22.89 0.19 66.99
N ASP A 190 -21.75 -0.48 67.20
CA ASP A 190 -20.42 0.11 66.98
C ASP A 190 -20.19 0.40 65.49
N VAL A 191 -20.58 -0.53 64.60
CA VAL A 191 -20.53 -0.32 63.16
C VAL A 191 -21.34 0.92 62.76
N LYS A 192 -22.61 1.03 63.16
CA LYS A 192 -23.46 2.17 62.81
C LYS A 192 -22.94 3.51 63.35
N LYS A 193 -22.28 3.50 64.50
CA LYS A 193 -21.73 4.71 65.13
C LYS A 193 -20.55 5.29 64.35
N PHE A 194 -19.67 4.44 63.82
CA PHE A 194 -18.44 4.88 63.17
C PHE A 194 -18.45 4.73 61.65
N VAL A 195 -18.94 3.61 61.13
CA VAL A 195 -19.08 3.33 59.69
C VAL A 195 -20.45 3.83 59.23
N THR A 196 -20.54 5.15 59.09
CA THR A 196 -21.79 5.82 58.67
C THR A 196 -22.11 5.53 57.20
N THR A 197 -23.38 5.70 56.82
CA THR A 197 -23.82 5.61 55.41
C THR A 197 -23.05 6.57 54.50
N ARG A 198 -22.62 7.73 55.02
CA ARG A 198 -21.78 8.68 54.30
C ARG A 198 -20.42 8.08 53.94
N VAL A 199 -19.73 7.44 54.89
CA VAL A 199 -18.41 6.81 54.65
C VAL A 199 -18.50 5.73 53.57
N ILE A 200 -19.54 4.90 53.61
CA ILE A 200 -19.79 3.87 52.59
C ILE A 200 -20.15 4.50 51.24
N SER A 201 -20.94 5.57 51.23
CA SER A 201 -21.27 6.30 50.01
C SER A 201 -20.03 6.95 49.40
N ASP A 202 -19.14 7.53 50.19
CA ASP A 202 -17.92 8.21 49.72
C ASP A 202 -16.97 7.21 49.04
N ILE A 203 -16.73 6.04 49.64
CA ILE A 203 -15.91 4.99 48.99
C ILE A 203 -16.59 4.44 47.74
N THR A 204 -17.89 4.20 47.78
CA THR A 204 -18.64 3.71 46.61
C THR A 204 -18.57 4.71 45.46
N ASN A 205 -18.74 6.01 45.75
CA ASN A 205 -18.65 7.07 44.75
C ASN A 205 -17.22 7.24 44.24
N GLY A 206 -16.19 7.14 45.09
CA GLY A 206 -14.80 7.18 44.66
C GLY A 206 -14.46 6.07 43.65
N VAL A 207 -14.91 4.84 43.92
CA VAL A 207 -14.71 3.71 43.00
C VAL A 207 -15.55 3.86 41.72
N ARG A 208 -16.76 4.43 41.80
CA ARG A 208 -17.59 4.74 40.62
C ARG A 208 -16.95 5.81 39.73
N LEU A 209 -16.42 6.88 40.31
CA LEU A 209 -15.73 7.92 39.55
C LEU A 209 -14.50 7.34 38.84
N LEU A 210 -13.75 6.46 39.51
CA LEU A 210 -12.66 5.72 38.88
C LEU A 210 -13.18 4.91 37.69
N ARG A 211 -14.26 4.13 37.87
CA ARG A 211 -14.91 3.36 36.79
C ARG A 211 -15.30 4.22 35.59
N THR A 212 -15.80 5.43 35.80
CA THR A 212 -16.23 6.34 34.73
C THR A 212 -15.05 6.93 33.96
N ASN A 213 -13.89 7.11 34.60
CA ASN A 213 -12.74 7.82 34.02
C ASN A 213 -11.69 6.91 33.36
N VAL A 214 -11.75 5.59 33.54
CA VAL A 214 -10.82 4.63 32.88
C VAL A 214 -11.17 4.35 31.40
N PRO A 215 -12.44 4.26 30.97
CA PRO A 215 -12.78 3.91 29.58
C PRO A 215 -12.14 4.80 28.50
N ILE A 216 -11.88 6.08 28.78
CA ILE A 216 -11.19 6.96 27.83
C ILE A 216 -9.75 6.49 27.55
N LEU A 217 -9.05 5.93 28.54
CA LEU A 217 -7.71 5.36 28.35
C LEU A 217 -7.76 4.14 27.43
N VAL A 218 -8.79 3.30 27.58
CA VAL A 218 -9.04 2.15 26.69
C VAL A 218 -9.23 2.64 25.25
N TYR A 219 -10.04 3.68 25.07
CA TYR A 219 -10.27 4.28 23.76
C TYR A 219 -8.98 4.83 23.13
N ILE A 220 -8.19 5.59 23.87
CA ILE A 220 -6.92 6.17 23.38
C ILE A 220 -5.97 5.07 22.91
N VAL A 221 -5.76 4.04 23.73
CA VAL A 221 -4.85 2.94 23.37
C VAL A 221 -5.40 2.14 22.19
N LYS A 222 -6.66 1.70 22.22
CA LYS A 222 -7.22 0.86 21.15
C LYS A 222 -7.31 1.59 19.83
N SER A 223 -7.73 2.86 19.81
CA SER A 223 -7.80 3.66 18.58
C SER A 223 -6.40 3.86 17.98
N THR A 224 -5.40 4.20 18.80
CA THR A 224 -4.03 4.41 18.32
C THR A 224 -3.40 3.11 17.80
N LEU A 225 -3.57 1.98 18.51
CA LEU A 225 -3.11 0.67 18.04
C LEU A 225 -3.77 0.26 16.72
N SER A 226 -5.07 0.55 16.57
CA SER A 226 -5.80 0.30 15.31
C SER A 226 -5.26 1.15 14.17
N SER A 227 -4.92 2.43 14.43
CA SER A 227 -4.28 3.31 13.44
C SER A 227 -2.91 2.79 13.01
N PHE A 228 -2.08 2.31 13.95
CA PHE A 228 -0.79 1.70 13.64
C PHE A 228 -0.92 0.45 12.77
N GLN A 229 -1.85 -0.45 13.13
CA GLN A 229 -2.09 -1.66 12.35
C GLN A 229 -2.59 -1.33 10.93
N SER A 230 -3.49 -0.35 10.81
CA SER A 230 -4.03 0.06 9.50
C SER A 230 -2.95 0.72 8.63
N ALA A 231 -2.10 1.56 9.22
CA ALA A 231 -0.96 2.18 8.53
C ALA A 231 0.05 1.14 8.02
N ASP A 232 0.37 0.14 8.84
CA ASP A 232 1.29 -0.95 8.50
C ASP A 232 0.75 -1.82 7.37
N GLN A 233 -0.51 -2.28 7.49
CA GLN A 233 -1.18 -3.08 6.46
C GLN A 233 -1.28 -2.32 5.13
N TYR A 234 -1.60 -1.03 5.19
CA TYR A 234 -1.65 -0.17 4.01
C TYR A 234 -0.28 -0.07 3.34
N LEU A 235 0.79 0.15 4.10
CA LEU A 235 2.14 0.26 3.54
C LEU A 235 2.57 -1.04 2.85
N VAL A 236 2.29 -2.21 3.46
CA VAL A 236 2.54 -3.51 2.82
C VAL A 236 1.81 -3.62 1.50
N GLY A 237 0.49 -3.33 1.48
CA GLY A 237 -0.31 -3.39 0.26
C GLY A 237 0.20 -2.41 -0.81
N LEU A 238 0.59 -1.20 -0.41
CA LEU A 238 1.06 -0.18 -1.33
C LEU A 238 2.39 -0.57 -1.99
N VAL A 239 3.32 -1.15 -1.23
CA VAL A 239 4.58 -1.66 -1.78
C VAL A 239 4.32 -2.82 -2.74
N GLN A 240 3.42 -3.74 -2.39
CA GLN A 240 3.04 -4.84 -3.28
C GLN A 240 2.42 -4.32 -4.58
N GLU A 241 1.55 -3.32 -4.52
CA GLU A 241 0.96 -2.72 -5.70
C GLU A 241 2.02 -2.06 -6.59
N ALA A 242 2.93 -1.27 -6.00
CA ALA A 242 4.02 -0.62 -6.75
C ALA A 242 4.92 -1.65 -7.46
N MET A 243 5.29 -2.74 -6.76
CA MET A 243 6.07 -3.85 -7.33
C MET A 243 5.30 -4.57 -8.44
N GLN A 244 4.00 -4.79 -8.28
CA GLN A 244 3.19 -5.42 -9.33
C GLN A 244 3.14 -4.53 -10.58
N ARG A 245 2.94 -3.22 -10.42
CA ARG A 245 2.88 -2.29 -11.56
C ARG A 245 4.23 -2.11 -12.25
N GLU A 246 5.33 -2.20 -11.51
CA GLU A 246 6.66 -2.30 -12.09
C GLU A 246 6.78 -3.55 -12.99
N GLN A 247 6.37 -4.72 -12.48
CA GLN A 247 6.42 -5.96 -13.25
C GLN A 247 5.51 -5.92 -14.50
N ASP A 248 4.34 -5.29 -14.40
CA ASP A 248 3.43 -5.12 -15.53
C ASP A 248 4.09 -4.26 -16.62
N VAL A 249 4.77 -3.17 -16.26
CA VAL A 249 5.50 -2.32 -17.23
C VAL A 249 6.67 -3.08 -17.87
N ILE A 250 7.46 -3.81 -17.09
CA ILE A 250 8.55 -4.65 -17.63
C ILE A 250 8.00 -5.70 -18.61
N ALA A 251 6.86 -6.31 -18.28
CA ALA A 251 6.21 -7.28 -19.15
C ALA A 251 5.73 -6.65 -20.46
N LEU A 252 5.28 -5.39 -20.46
CA LEU A 252 4.95 -4.64 -21.67
C LEU A 252 6.17 -4.44 -22.56
N GLY A 253 7.32 -4.05 -22.00
CA GLY A 253 8.59 -3.93 -22.74
C GLY A 253 9.02 -5.25 -23.39
N VAL A 254 8.88 -6.37 -22.67
CA VAL A 254 9.15 -7.73 -23.19
C VAL A 254 8.17 -8.12 -24.30
N SER A 255 6.87 -7.87 -24.13
CA SER A 255 5.85 -8.16 -25.14
C SER A 255 6.09 -7.34 -26.41
N ASN A 256 6.33 -6.04 -26.26
CA ASN A 256 6.68 -5.14 -27.36
C ASN A 256 7.93 -5.62 -28.10
N THR A 257 8.94 -6.12 -27.38
CA THR A 257 10.14 -6.70 -27.99
C THR A 257 9.82 -7.93 -28.85
N ALA A 258 8.98 -8.84 -28.34
CA ALA A 258 8.56 -10.02 -29.08
C ALA A 258 7.77 -9.65 -30.35
N ASP A 259 6.83 -8.71 -30.24
CA ASP A 259 6.01 -8.25 -31.37
C ASP A 259 6.85 -7.55 -32.43
N VAL A 260 7.78 -6.67 -32.03
CA VAL A 260 8.72 -6.02 -32.95
C VAL A 260 9.58 -7.06 -33.67
N ASN A 261 10.16 -8.02 -32.95
CA ASN A 261 11.00 -9.05 -33.57
C ASN A 261 10.22 -9.94 -34.55
N ALA A 262 8.96 -10.26 -34.26
CA ALA A 262 8.08 -11.00 -35.17
C ALA A 262 7.78 -10.18 -36.44
N SER A 263 7.47 -8.89 -36.29
CA SER A 263 7.28 -7.96 -37.40
C SER A 263 8.55 -7.83 -38.24
N VAL A 264 9.72 -7.72 -37.61
CA VAL A 264 11.02 -7.65 -38.31
C VAL A 264 11.28 -8.91 -39.12
N THR A 265 11.09 -10.09 -38.54
CA THR A 265 11.26 -11.37 -39.25
C THR A 265 10.37 -11.43 -40.49
N THR A 266 9.09 -11.07 -40.33
CA THR A 266 8.14 -11.04 -41.45
C THR A 266 8.57 -10.06 -42.54
N VAL A 267 9.06 -8.89 -42.14
CA VAL A 267 9.57 -7.85 -43.05
C VAL A 267 10.82 -8.32 -43.78
N THR A 268 11.80 -8.89 -43.08
CA THR A 268 13.07 -9.30 -43.69
C THR A 268 12.88 -10.47 -44.66
N GLU A 269 12.04 -11.44 -44.34
CA GLU A 269 11.65 -12.53 -45.25
C GLU A 269 10.94 -11.99 -46.50
N SER A 270 9.96 -11.10 -46.31
CA SER A 270 9.19 -10.51 -47.41
C SER A 270 10.07 -9.65 -48.32
N LEU A 271 10.91 -8.77 -47.76
CA LEU A 271 11.79 -7.90 -48.53
C LEU A 271 12.86 -8.71 -49.27
N THR A 272 13.43 -9.75 -48.64
CA THR A 272 14.40 -10.64 -49.29
C THR A 272 13.77 -11.37 -50.47
N THR A 273 12.57 -11.90 -50.29
CA THR A 273 11.83 -12.61 -51.35
C THR A 273 11.47 -11.67 -52.51
N GLU A 274 10.94 -10.49 -52.19
CA GLU A 274 10.54 -9.48 -53.19
C GLU A 274 11.74 -8.88 -53.93
N LEU A 275 12.94 -8.85 -53.35
CA LEU A 275 14.16 -8.42 -54.05
C LEU A 275 14.78 -9.54 -54.91
N TYR A 276 15.00 -10.71 -54.30
CA TYR A 276 15.74 -11.81 -54.94
C TYR A 276 14.93 -12.50 -56.04
N GLY A 277 13.64 -12.74 -55.81
CA GLY A 277 12.77 -13.48 -56.72
C GLY A 277 12.71 -12.88 -58.12
N PRO A 278 12.40 -11.58 -58.29
CA PRO A 278 12.40 -10.91 -59.59
C PRO A 278 13.77 -10.92 -60.27
N TYR A 279 14.86 -10.65 -59.54
CA TYR A 279 16.22 -10.69 -60.10
C TYR A 279 16.60 -12.10 -60.58
N SER A 280 16.29 -13.14 -59.81
CA SER A 280 16.52 -14.53 -60.18
C SER A 280 15.75 -14.91 -61.45
N ARG A 281 14.47 -14.52 -61.55
CA ARG A 281 13.66 -14.73 -62.76
C ARG A 281 14.23 -14.00 -63.98
N LEU A 282 14.67 -12.76 -63.81
CA LEU A 282 15.27 -11.95 -64.87
C LEU A 282 16.57 -12.58 -65.39
N THR A 283 17.47 -12.98 -64.48
CA THR A 283 18.74 -13.63 -64.87
C THR A 283 18.51 -15.00 -65.51
N GLN A 284 17.49 -15.76 -65.08
CA GLN A 284 17.10 -17.01 -65.73
C GLN A 284 16.54 -16.78 -67.14
N LEU A 285 15.69 -15.76 -67.31
CA LEU A 285 15.16 -15.37 -68.62
C LEU A 285 16.29 -14.97 -69.59
N TYR A 286 17.25 -14.19 -69.11
CA TYR A 286 18.44 -13.83 -69.87
C TYR A 286 19.24 -15.08 -70.31
N ARG A 287 19.58 -15.96 -69.36
CA ARG A 287 20.35 -17.19 -69.65
C ARG A 287 19.65 -18.10 -70.66
N THR A 288 18.34 -18.23 -70.56
CA THR A 288 17.57 -19.17 -71.39
C THR A 288 17.27 -18.64 -72.79
N LYS A 289 17.08 -17.32 -72.97
CA LYS A 289 16.60 -16.76 -74.25
C LYS A 289 17.61 -15.88 -74.99
N LEU A 290 18.51 -15.21 -74.27
CA LEU A 290 19.28 -14.08 -74.84
C LEU A 290 20.79 -14.31 -74.83
N GLN A 291 21.28 -15.18 -73.95
CA GLN A 291 22.72 -15.38 -73.74
C GLN A 291 23.49 -15.70 -75.04
N VAL A 292 23.03 -16.67 -75.82
CA VAL A 292 23.71 -17.07 -77.07
C VAL A 292 23.81 -15.89 -78.05
N THR A 293 22.73 -15.12 -78.18
CA THR A 293 22.67 -13.95 -79.08
C THR A 293 23.57 -12.82 -78.60
N VAL A 294 23.59 -12.55 -77.29
CA VAL A 294 24.41 -11.50 -76.69
C VAL A 294 25.90 -11.85 -76.74
N GLU A 295 26.27 -13.09 -76.45
CA GLU A 295 27.67 -13.55 -76.44
C GLU A 295 28.32 -13.61 -77.83
N ALA A 296 27.52 -13.67 -78.90
CA ALA A 296 28.02 -13.60 -80.28
C ALA A 296 28.58 -12.22 -80.66
N ASN A 297 28.30 -11.16 -79.87
CA ASN A 297 28.80 -9.80 -80.11
C ASN A 297 29.59 -9.29 -78.89
N ALA A 298 30.89 -9.00 -79.08
CA ALA A 298 31.77 -8.60 -77.97
C ALA A 298 31.32 -7.31 -77.25
N THR A 299 30.82 -6.31 -77.97
CA THR A 299 30.34 -5.05 -77.39
C THR A 299 29.06 -5.27 -76.57
N PHE A 300 28.14 -6.09 -77.08
CA PHE A 300 26.90 -6.42 -76.39
C PHE A 300 27.20 -7.26 -75.14
N LYS A 301 28.04 -8.29 -75.28
CA LYS A 301 28.53 -9.08 -74.15
C LYS A 301 29.13 -8.20 -73.05
N ALA A 302 30.02 -7.28 -73.39
CA ALA A 302 30.65 -6.39 -72.41
C ALA A 302 29.63 -5.52 -71.66
N MET A 303 28.61 -5.01 -72.35
CA MET A 303 27.54 -4.21 -71.73
C MET A 303 26.72 -5.04 -70.74
N VAL A 304 26.27 -6.23 -71.14
CA VAL A 304 25.44 -7.09 -70.28
C VAL A 304 26.25 -7.66 -69.11
N ASP A 305 27.50 -8.07 -69.33
CA ASP A 305 28.40 -8.50 -68.25
C ASP A 305 28.64 -7.37 -67.24
N GLY A 306 28.83 -6.14 -67.73
CA GLY A 306 28.92 -4.94 -66.89
C GLY A 306 27.66 -4.70 -66.06
N TRP A 307 26.48 -4.77 -66.69
CA TRP A 307 25.20 -4.64 -66.01
C TRP A 307 24.98 -5.73 -64.96
N LEU A 308 25.29 -6.99 -65.26
CA LEU A 308 25.18 -8.11 -64.33
C LEU A 308 26.09 -7.89 -63.10
N ASN A 309 27.32 -7.42 -63.33
CA ASN A 309 28.28 -7.09 -62.27
C ASN A 309 27.80 -5.94 -61.39
N ASP A 310 27.20 -4.90 -61.97
CA ASP A 310 26.70 -3.74 -61.22
C ASP A 310 25.37 -4.05 -60.48
N THR A 311 24.56 -4.97 -61.01
CA THR A 311 23.23 -5.30 -60.46
C THR A 311 23.30 -6.35 -59.34
N ALA A 312 24.20 -7.34 -59.43
CA ALA A 312 24.29 -8.41 -58.43
C ALA A 312 24.47 -7.90 -56.97
N PRO A 313 25.30 -6.87 -56.67
CA PRO A 313 25.42 -6.29 -55.33
C PRO A 313 24.15 -5.58 -54.81
N LEU A 314 23.18 -5.29 -55.68
CA LEU A 314 21.94 -4.60 -55.33
C LEU A 314 20.78 -5.56 -55.06
N PHE A 315 20.84 -6.81 -55.54
CA PHE A 315 19.74 -7.77 -55.46
C PHE A 315 20.13 -9.20 -55.02
N ASP A 316 21.32 -9.69 -55.38
CA ASP A 316 21.75 -11.10 -55.17
C ASP A 316 22.67 -11.26 -53.94
N ASN A 317 23.64 -10.35 -53.80
CA ASN A 317 24.66 -10.38 -52.74
C ASN A 317 24.36 -9.39 -51.60
N LEU A 318 23.08 -9.01 -51.42
CA LEU A 318 22.69 -7.95 -50.51
C LEU A 318 22.05 -8.49 -49.23
N ASP A 319 22.69 -8.27 -48.08
CA ASP A 319 22.11 -8.54 -46.77
C ASP A 319 21.23 -7.36 -46.30
N VAL A 320 20.06 -7.21 -46.92
CA VAL A 320 19.04 -6.24 -46.45
C VAL A 320 18.48 -6.67 -45.09
N GLY A 321 18.27 -7.97 -44.91
CA GLY A 321 17.69 -8.56 -43.70
C GLY A 321 18.51 -8.21 -42.45
N GLY A 322 19.79 -8.56 -42.43
CA GLY A 322 20.68 -8.31 -41.28
C GLY A 322 20.86 -6.83 -40.95
N LYS A 323 20.83 -5.95 -41.96
CA LYS A 323 20.86 -4.49 -41.73
C LYS A 323 19.59 -3.99 -41.04
N LEU A 324 18.41 -4.46 -41.46
CA LEU A 324 17.15 -4.08 -40.82
C LEU A 324 17.05 -4.67 -39.41
N GLU A 325 17.45 -5.93 -39.21
CA GLU A 325 17.54 -6.56 -37.88
C GLU A 325 18.40 -5.75 -36.92
N THR A 326 19.56 -5.26 -37.38
CA THR A 326 20.44 -4.42 -36.56
C THR A 326 19.77 -3.10 -36.16
N ILE A 327 19.02 -2.46 -37.06
CA ILE A 327 18.30 -1.20 -36.78
C ILE A 327 17.21 -1.42 -35.72
N TYR A 328 16.41 -2.49 -35.87
CA TYR A 328 15.34 -2.79 -34.93
C TYR A 328 15.86 -3.33 -33.59
N SER A 329 16.94 -4.11 -33.59
CA SER A 329 17.60 -4.55 -32.36
C SER A 329 18.10 -3.36 -31.54
N THR A 330 18.61 -2.31 -32.20
CA THR A 330 19.02 -1.06 -31.52
C THR A 330 17.81 -0.37 -30.89
N TYR A 331 16.69 -0.30 -31.63
CA TYR A 331 15.44 0.27 -31.12
C TYR A 331 14.92 -0.48 -29.89
N VAL A 332 14.83 -1.81 -29.96
CA VAL A 332 14.38 -2.66 -28.85
C VAL A 332 15.25 -2.46 -27.60
N GLN A 333 16.57 -2.41 -27.76
CA GLN A 333 17.49 -2.16 -26.64
C GLN A 333 17.22 -0.81 -25.96
N GLN A 334 16.97 0.24 -26.74
CA GLN A 334 16.64 1.56 -26.20
C GLN A 334 15.29 1.57 -25.48
N VAL A 335 14.30 0.84 -25.99
CA VAL A 335 12.98 0.73 -25.37
C VAL A 335 13.05 0.01 -24.02
N LEU A 336 13.72 -1.15 -23.96
CA LEU A 336 13.88 -1.90 -22.72
C LEU A 336 14.59 -1.08 -21.62
N ALA A 337 15.54 -0.24 -22.01
CA ALA A 337 16.27 0.61 -21.07
C ALA A 337 15.40 1.72 -20.42
N LEU A 338 14.19 1.99 -20.91
CA LEU A 338 13.26 2.93 -20.26
C LEU A 338 12.73 2.38 -18.92
N ASP A 339 12.60 1.06 -18.81
CA ASP A 339 11.95 0.41 -17.67
C ASP A 339 12.94 0.12 -16.51
N ASP A 340 14.26 0.18 -16.78
CA ASP A 340 15.34 -0.28 -15.88
C ASP A 340 15.35 0.35 -14.47
N ASN A 341 14.78 1.54 -14.30
CA ASN A 341 14.84 2.30 -13.04
C ASN A 341 13.47 2.58 -12.41
N LEU A 342 12.41 1.90 -12.87
CA LEU A 342 11.05 2.20 -12.42
C LEU A 342 10.84 1.98 -10.91
N ALA A 343 11.41 0.92 -10.32
CA ALA A 343 11.39 0.71 -8.86
C ALA A 343 11.98 1.90 -8.09
N ALA A 344 13.14 2.38 -8.55
CA ALA A 344 13.84 3.50 -7.91
C ALA A 344 13.04 4.80 -8.07
N PHE A 345 12.41 5.01 -9.23
CA PHE A 345 11.51 6.11 -9.47
C PHE A 345 10.30 6.07 -8.51
N TYR A 346 9.59 4.95 -8.41
CA TYR A 346 8.46 4.81 -7.48
C TYR A 346 8.89 5.06 -6.02
N GLY A 347 9.99 4.45 -5.60
CA GLY A 347 10.51 4.59 -4.24
C GLY A 347 10.90 6.02 -3.89
N SER A 348 11.49 6.78 -4.83
CA SER A 348 11.91 8.15 -4.57
C SER A 348 10.77 9.16 -4.69
N SER A 349 9.97 9.06 -5.75
CA SER A 349 8.91 10.01 -6.11
C SER A 349 7.73 9.97 -5.15
N MET A 350 7.37 8.79 -4.64
CA MET A 350 6.18 8.63 -3.80
C MET A 350 6.47 8.66 -2.30
N CYS A 351 7.74 8.53 -1.88
CA CYS A 351 8.10 8.40 -0.47
C CYS A 351 7.57 9.56 0.39
N SER A 352 7.69 10.81 -0.08
CA SER A 352 7.19 11.97 0.66
C SER A 352 5.67 11.92 0.82
N LEU A 353 4.92 11.65 -0.26
CA LEU A 353 3.46 11.54 -0.19
C LEU A 353 3.01 10.42 0.76
N VAL A 354 3.60 9.24 0.64
CA VAL A 354 3.29 8.07 1.48
C VAL A 354 3.60 8.38 2.93
N TYR A 355 4.73 9.01 3.21
CA TYR A 355 5.09 9.46 4.55
C TYR A 355 4.01 10.38 5.13
N HIS A 356 3.57 11.41 4.41
CA HIS A 356 2.56 12.36 4.91
C HIS A 356 1.20 11.68 5.14
N LEU A 357 0.78 10.79 4.24
CA LEU A 357 -0.43 10.00 4.41
C LEU A 357 -0.37 9.11 5.66
N LEU A 358 0.69 8.32 5.81
CA LEU A 358 0.88 7.44 6.98
C LEU A 358 0.98 8.25 8.27
N GLN A 359 1.73 9.36 8.24
CA GLN A 359 1.88 10.28 9.36
C GLN A 359 0.50 10.78 9.82
N SER A 360 -0.37 11.20 8.90
CA SER A 360 -1.73 11.67 9.22
C SER A 360 -2.58 10.62 9.96
N LEU A 361 -2.32 9.33 9.73
CA LEU A 361 -3.01 8.22 10.38
C LEU A 361 -2.40 7.87 11.74
N ILE A 362 -1.07 7.71 11.81
CA ILE A 362 -0.38 7.22 13.03
C ILE A 362 -0.34 8.26 14.14
N GLU A 363 -0.38 9.55 13.82
CA GLU A 363 -0.52 10.60 14.83
C GLU A 363 -1.86 10.54 15.56
N ASN A 364 -2.86 9.87 14.98
CA ASN A 364 -4.19 9.69 15.55
C ASN A 364 -4.84 11.02 15.99
N GLY A 365 -4.66 12.05 15.18
CA GLY A 365 -5.28 13.36 15.37
C GLY A 365 -6.80 13.35 15.09
N PRO A 366 -7.48 14.50 15.28
CA PRO A 366 -8.95 14.60 15.22
C PRO A 366 -9.59 14.09 13.92
N TYR A 367 -8.89 14.23 12.78
CA TYR A 367 -9.39 13.88 11.45
C TYR A 367 -8.63 12.71 10.80
N ALA A 368 -7.76 12.03 11.54
CA ALA A 368 -6.84 11.01 11.01
C ALA A 368 -7.53 9.96 10.13
N GLN A 369 -8.57 9.33 10.66
CA GLN A 369 -9.32 8.26 9.97
C GLN A 369 -10.03 8.74 8.71
N PHE A 370 -10.58 9.96 8.76
CA PHE A 370 -11.27 10.56 7.61
C PHE A 370 -10.27 10.88 6.49
N CYS A 371 -9.17 11.55 6.81
CA CYS A 371 -8.17 11.94 5.82
C CYS A 371 -7.51 10.72 5.18
N PHE A 372 -7.15 9.72 6.00
CA PHE A 372 -6.61 8.47 5.47
C PHE A 372 -7.61 7.77 4.54
N SER A 373 -8.88 7.69 4.91
CA SER A 373 -9.92 7.08 4.05
C SER A 373 -10.13 7.85 2.74
N LYS A 374 -10.00 9.18 2.77
CA LYS A 374 -10.16 10.04 1.58
C LYS A 374 -9.01 9.88 0.57
N TYR A 375 -7.78 9.73 1.07
CA TYR A 375 -6.57 9.77 0.24
C TYR A 375 -5.90 8.41 0.01
N GLY A 376 -6.10 7.43 0.88
CA GLY A 376 -5.42 6.14 0.82
C GLY A 376 -5.58 5.45 -0.54
N GLN A 377 -6.81 5.26 -1.01
CA GLN A 377 -7.02 4.62 -2.33
C GLN A 377 -6.50 5.49 -3.49
N LYS A 378 -6.51 6.81 -3.35
CA LYS A 378 -6.00 7.70 -4.41
C LYS A 378 -4.50 7.54 -4.58
N VAL A 379 -3.76 7.41 -3.48
CA VAL A 379 -2.31 7.16 -3.52
C VAL A 379 -2.00 5.80 -4.15
N PHE A 380 -2.78 4.76 -3.83
CA PHE A 380 -2.71 3.46 -4.53
C PHE A 380 -2.87 3.61 -6.05
N ASN A 381 -3.86 4.40 -6.48
CA ASN A 381 -4.20 4.52 -7.89
C ASN A 381 -3.12 5.23 -8.72
N PHE A 382 -2.13 5.92 -8.12
CA PHE A 382 -1.05 6.54 -8.91
C PHE A 382 -0.24 5.51 -9.69
N PHE A 383 0.11 4.39 -9.08
CA PHE A 383 0.88 3.33 -9.75
C PHE A 383 0.07 2.68 -10.88
N VAL A 384 -1.24 2.51 -10.67
CA VAL A 384 -2.16 1.94 -11.66
C VAL A 384 -2.30 2.86 -12.88
N LEU A 385 -2.54 4.15 -12.63
CA LEU A 385 -2.67 5.15 -13.68
C LEU A 385 -1.37 5.26 -14.50
N HIS A 386 -0.22 5.34 -13.82
CA HIS A 386 1.07 5.41 -14.48
C HIS A 386 1.34 4.21 -15.39
N ALA A 387 1.11 2.98 -14.90
CA ALA A 387 1.28 1.77 -15.72
C ALA A 387 0.32 1.73 -16.92
N THR A 388 -0.92 2.19 -16.73
CA THR A 388 -1.93 2.28 -17.80
C THR A 388 -1.52 3.29 -18.88
N ASP A 389 -1.01 4.46 -18.47
CA ASP A 389 -0.52 5.48 -19.40
C ASP A 389 0.65 4.93 -20.24
N ILE A 390 1.57 4.17 -19.62
CA ILE A 390 2.68 3.51 -20.31
C ILE A 390 2.19 2.45 -21.31
N GLU A 391 1.20 1.62 -20.94
CA GLU A 391 0.58 0.65 -21.85
C GLU A 391 0.04 1.33 -23.11
N ASP A 392 -0.66 2.46 -22.94
CA ASP A 392 -1.17 3.24 -24.05
C ASP A 392 -0.05 3.81 -24.94
N CYS A 393 1.07 4.24 -24.35
CA CYS A 393 2.25 4.69 -25.09
C CYS A 393 2.82 3.57 -25.98
N TYR A 394 2.97 2.35 -25.43
CA TYR A 394 3.45 1.17 -26.15
C TYR A 394 2.52 0.81 -27.32
N ARG A 395 1.21 0.69 -27.05
CA ARG A 395 0.20 0.36 -28.05
C ARG A 395 0.18 1.34 -29.22
N LEU A 396 0.32 2.64 -28.93
CA LEU A 396 0.36 3.68 -29.96
C LEU A 396 1.62 3.58 -30.84
N GLN A 397 2.79 3.30 -30.25
CA GLN A 397 4.02 3.15 -31.03
C GLN A 397 4.01 1.88 -31.88
N MET A 398 3.51 0.75 -31.35
CA MET A 398 3.35 -0.49 -32.12
C MET A 398 2.49 -0.28 -33.37
N THR A 399 1.34 0.38 -33.23
CA THR A 399 0.46 0.71 -34.36
C THR A 399 1.17 1.54 -35.44
N ARG A 400 2.16 2.38 -35.07
CA ARG A 400 2.95 3.19 -36.02
C ARG A 400 4.01 2.35 -36.72
N LEU A 401 4.68 1.44 -35.99
CA LEU A 401 5.66 0.52 -36.57
C LEU A 401 5.01 -0.44 -37.57
N ASP A 402 3.80 -0.93 -37.28
CA ASP A 402 3.06 -1.79 -38.22
C ASP A 402 2.77 -1.07 -39.55
N LYS A 403 2.51 0.25 -39.50
CA LYS A 403 2.29 1.07 -40.70
C LYS A 403 3.58 1.36 -41.48
N LEU A 404 4.76 1.19 -40.87
CA LEU A 404 6.05 1.34 -41.55
C LEU A 404 6.29 0.19 -42.53
N VAL A 405 5.90 -1.04 -42.16
CA VAL A 405 6.10 -2.26 -42.96
C VAL A 405 5.67 -2.11 -44.43
N PRO A 406 4.41 -1.72 -44.75
CA PRO A 406 4.00 -1.56 -46.15
C PRO A 406 4.76 -0.44 -46.88
N ALA A 407 5.20 0.61 -46.17
CA ALA A 407 6.01 1.66 -46.77
C ALA A 407 7.40 1.15 -47.20
N LEU A 408 8.03 0.29 -46.38
CA LEU A 408 9.29 -0.36 -46.70
C LEU A 408 9.16 -1.29 -47.92
N LEU A 409 8.10 -2.09 -47.98
CA LEU A 409 7.81 -2.98 -49.11
C LEU A 409 7.62 -2.20 -50.43
N ASN A 410 6.98 -1.03 -50.38
CA ASN A 410 6.82 -0.19 -51.57
C ASN A 410 8.16 0.32 -52.13
N ILE A 411 9.14 0.64 -51.27
CA ILE A 411 10.48 1.04 -51.73
C ILE A 411 11.18 -0.13 -52.43
N VAL A 412 11.07 -1.34 -51.88
CA VAL A 412 11.62 -2.55 -52.53
C VAL A 412 10.97 -2.81 -53.89
N ARG A 413 9.64 -2.66 -54.01
CA ARG A 413 8.96 -2.77 -55.31
C ARG A 413 9.45 -1.73 -56.32
N LEU A 414 9.74 -0.50 -55.88
CA LEU A 414 10.33 0.54 -56.74
C LEU A 414 11.76 0.22 -57.17
N MET A 415 12.52 -0.56 -56.38
CA MET A 415 13.84 -1.07 -56.78
C MET A 415 13.70 -2.17 -57.82
N VAL A 416 12.77 -3.12 -57.64
CA VAL A 416 12.52 -4.20 -58.60
C VAL A 416 12.07 -3.68 -59.96
N HIS A 417 11.22 -2.64 -59.97
CA HIS A 417 10.78 -1.99 -61.20
C HIS A 417 11.94 -1.48 -62.06
N ASP A 418 13.09 -1.15 -61.46
CA ASP A 418 14.27 -0.67 -62.20
C ASP A 418 14.92 -1.74 -63.07
N ILE A 419 14.65 -3.03 -62.82
CA ILE A 419 15.29 -4.14 -63.54
C ILE A 419 14.31 -4.97 -64.38
N ASP A 420 13.01 -4.86 -64.15
CA ASP A 420 11.99 -5.79 -64.69
C ASP A 420 11.99 -5.87 -66.23
N ASP A 421 12.20 -4.73 -66.91
CA ASP A 421 12.17 -4.65 -68.38
C ASP A 421 13.52 -4.93 -69.06
N PHE A 422 14.59 -5.20 -68.31
CA PHE A 422 15.94 -5.31 -68.86
C PHE A 422 16.05 -6.37 -69.97
N ALA A 423 15.55 -7.59 -69.71
CA ALA A 423 15.60 -8.66 -70.70
C ALA A 423 14.80 -8.32 -71.97
N VAL A 424 13.66 -7.64 -71.83
CA VAL A 424 12.83 -7.21 -72.98
C VAL A 424 13.57 -6.14 -73.79
N HIS A 425 14.23 -5.20 -73.14
CA HIS A 425 15.01 -4.16 -73.83
C HIS A 425 16.25 -4.74 -74.52
N VAL A 426 16.95 -5.70 -73.89
CA VAL A 426 18.05 -6.45 -74.50
C VAL A 426 17.56 -7.23 -75.72
N GLU A 427 16.45 -7.96 -75.62
CA GLU A 427 15.85 -8.69 -76.73
C GLU A 427 15.54 -7.76 -77.91
N ARG A 428 14.87 -6.64 -77.67
CA ARG A 428 14.60 -5.63 -78.72
C ARG A 428 15.89 -5.08 -79.32
N CYS A 429 16.92 -4.86 -78.51
CA CYS A 429 18.20 -4.36 -78.99
C CYS A 429 18.84 -5.31 -80.00
N THR A 430 18.72 -6.64 -79.78
CA THR A 430 19.24 -7.66 -80.73
C THR A 430 18.56 -7.64 -82.11
N GLN A 431 17.36 -7.04 -82.21
CA GLN A 431 16.59 -6.99 -83.46
C GLN A 431 16.96 -5.78 -84.34
N PHE A 432 17.71 -4.80 -83.80
CA PHE A 432 18.15 -3.64 -84.58
C PHE A 432 19.39 -3.96 -85.43
N LYS A 433 19.41 -3.43 -86.66
CA LYS A 433 20.58 -3.51 -87.54
C LYS A 433 21.75 -2.61 -87.08
N ASN A 434 21.48 -1.59 -86.27
CA ASN A 434 22.47 -0.65 -85.75
C ASN A 434 22.75 -0.91 -84.26
N LEU A 435 23.39 -2.04 -83.98
CA LEU A 435 23.79 -2.45 -82.63
C LEU A 435 24.79 -1.47 -82.00
N GLU A 436 25.62 -0.81 -82.82
CA GLU A 436 26.64 0.15 -82.39
C GLU A 436 26.05 1.36 -81.66
N ASN A 437 24.81 1.76 -81.98
CA ASN A 437 24.11 2.84 -81.28
C ASN A 437 23.19 2.34 -80.18
N CYS A 438 22.56 1.16 -80.35
CA CYS A 438 21.61 0.63 -79.37
C CYS A 438 22.29 0.17 -78.08
N VAL A 439 23.42 -0.54 -78.18
CA VAL A 439 24.10 -1.12 -77.02
C VAL A 439 24.66 -0.05 -76.07
N PRO A 440 25.37 1.01 -76.53
CA PRO A 440 25.86 2.06 -75.64
C PRO A 440 24.75 2.88 -74.99
N TYR A 441 23.66 3.17 -75.73
CA TYR A 441 22.51 3.89 -75.19
C TYR A 441 21.84 3.09 -74.05
N LEU A 442 21.52 1.82 -74.31
CA LEU A 442 20.90 0.93 -73.32
C LEU A 442 21.78 0.77 -72.08
N GLY A 443 23.10 0.59 -72.27
CA GLY A 443 24.05 0.51 -71.16
C GLY A 443 24.11 1.77 -70.31
N ALA A 444 24.08 2.97 -70.92
CA ALA A 444 24.09 4.24 -70.20
C ALA A 444 22.81 4.48 -69.38
N GLU A 445 21.65 4.17 -69.94
CA GLU A 445 20.36 4.31 -69.25
C GLU A 445 20.27 3.37 -68.06
N TYR A 446 20.59 2.08 -68.23
CA TYR A 446 20.55 1.14 -67.10
C TYR A 446 21.60 1.44 -66.04
N LYS A 447 22.79 1.94 -66.42
CA LYS A 447 23.77 2.42 -65.43
C LYS A 447 23.22 3.56 -64.58
N THR A 448 22.49 4.49 -65.20
CA THR A 448 21.83 5.60 -64.49
C THR A 448 20.73 5.07 -63.57
N LEU A 449 19.93 4.13 -64.07
CA LEU A 449 18.84 3.51 -63.33
C LEU A 449 19.34 2.74 -62.10
N LEU A 450 20.42 1.95 -62.23
CA LEU A 450 21.05 1.24 -61.10
C LEU A 450 21.63 2.19 -60.04
N ALA A 451 22.12 3.37 -60.43
CA ALA A 451 22.51 4.41 -59.48
C ALA A 451 21.31 4.93 -58.66
N TYR A 452 20.13 5.06 -59.28
CA TYR A 452 18.90 5.37 -58.57
C TYR A 452 18.41 4.20 -57.71
N THR A 453 18.56 2.95 -58.14
CA THR A 453 18.27 1.77 -57.34
C THR A 453 19.11 1.73 -56.06
N ALA A 454 20.40 2.01 -56.15
CA ALA A 454 21.28 2.14 -54.98
C ALA A 454 20.79 3.26 -54.02
N THR A 455 20.36 4.39 -54.58
CA THR A 455 19.79 5.51 -53.78
C THR A 455 18.49 5.12 -53.09
N LYS A 456 17.59 4.37 -53.76
CA LYS A 456 16.35 3.85 -53.16
C LYS A 456 16.62 2.88 -52.01
N ARG A 457 17.63 2.01 -52.15
CA ARG A 457 18.09 1.14 -51.05
C ARG A 457 18.60 1.95 -49.86
N ASP A 458 19.41 2.96 -50.11
CA ASP A 458 19.92 3.80 -49.03
C ASP A 458 18.78 4.59 -48.36
N TYR A 459 17.75 4.96 -49.13
CA TYR A 459 16.50 5.52 -48.60
C TYR A 459 15.73 4.55 -47.71
N LEU A 460 15.64 3.25 -48.08
CA LEU A 460 15.02 2.20 -47.26
C LEU A 460 15.64 2.14 -45.86
N TYR A 461 16.98 2.09 -45.78
CA TYR A 461 17.68 2.07 -44.49
C TYR A 461 17.47 3.38 -43.72
N ARG A 462 17.61 4.52 -44.40
CA ARG A 462 17.44 5.83 -43.77
C ARG A 462 16.03 6.03 -43.22
N LEU A 463 15.00 5.64 -43.95
CA LEU A 463 13.61 5.72 -43.51
C LEU A 463 13.40 4.85 -42.27
N THR A 464 13.85 3.59 -42.32
CA THR A 464 13.74 2.67 -41.18
C THR A 464 14.42 3.24 -39.95
N THR A 465 15.69 3.65 -40.06
CA THR A 465 16.44 4.25 -38.95
C THR A 465 15.76 5.51 -38.40
N LYS A 466 15.19 6.37 -39.26
CA LYS A 466 14.53 7.60 -38.81
C LYS A 466 13.22 7.30 -38.10
N GLU A 467 12.41 6.39 -38.60
CA GLU A 467 11.13 6.05 -38.00
C GLU A 467 11.29 5.26 -36.69
N THR A 468 12.25 4.33 -36.59
CA THR A 468 12.51 3.64 -35.32
C THR A 468 13.03 4.58 -34.25
N ASN A 469 13.98 5.47 -34.58
CA ASN A 469 14.45 6.51 -33.66
C ASN A 469 13.31 7.46 -33.25
N SER A 470 12.46 7.87 -34.19
CA SER A 470 11.33 8.74 -33.89
C SER A 470 10.28 8.03 -33.03
N SER A 471 10.04 6.74 -33.27
CA SER A 471 9.19 5.90 -32.42
C SER A 471 9.72 5.87 -30.99
N TYR A 472 11.02 5.62 -30.82
CA TYR A 472 11.68 5.65 -29.51
C TYR A 472 11.51 6.99 -28.81
N TYR A 473 11.85 8.12 -29.45
CA TYR A 473 11.71 9.44 -28.80
C TYR A 473 10.27 9.77 -28.42
N ARG A 474 9.28 9.33 -29.21
CA ARG A 474 7.86 9.52 -28.89
C ARG A 474 7.43 8.62 -27.72
N LEU A 475 7.92 7.39 -27.66
CA LEU A 475 7.67 6.48 -26.54
C LEU A 475 8.31 7.03 -25.26
N ALA A 476 9.61 7.36 -25.29
CA ALA A 476 10.32 7.94 -24.17
C ALA A 476 9.67 9.24 -23.66
N GLY A 477 9.26 10.12 -24.58
CA GLY A 477 8.53 11.33 -24.21
C GLY A 477 7.18 11.05 -23.53
N CYS A 478 6.45 10.06 -24.01
CA CYS A 478 5.18 9.62 -23.42
C CYS A 478 5.39 9.00 -22.03
N TYR A 479 6.38 8.14 -21.90
CA TYR A 479 6.79 7.46 -20.66
C TYR A 479 7.17 8.48 -19.57
N HIS A 480 8.15 9.35 -19.86
CA HIS A 480 8.61 10.36 -18.89
C HIS A 480 7.55 11.42 -18.59
N ASN A 481 6.62 11.67 -19.50
CA ASN A 481 5.47 12.54 -19.20
C ASN A 481 4.54 11.90 -18.16
N GLY A 482 4.34 10.57 -18.20
CA GLY A 482 3.63 9.83 -17.16
C GLY A 482 4.30 9.99 -15.79
N GLU A 483 5.63 9.81 -15.73
CA GLU A 483 6.42 10.02 -14.52
C GLU A 483 6.25 11.46 -13.97
N HIS A 484 6.31 12.45 -14.85
CA HIS A 484 6.15 13.86 -14.46
C HIS A 484 4.75 14.17 -13.91
N ILE A 485 3.70 13.66 -14.54
CA ILE A 485 2.32 13.83 -14.07
C ILE A 485 2.14 13.20 -12.69
N MET A 486 2.67 11.99 -12.50
CA MET A 486 2.63 11.31 -11.21
C MET A 486 3.30 12.14 -10.10
N LEU A 487 4.47 12.71 -10.37
CA LEU A 487 5.18 13.60 -9.45
C LEU A 487 4.36 14.85 -9.09
N LEU A 488 3.82 15.55 -10.09
CA LEU A 488 3.02 16.75 -9.86
C LEU A 488 1.79 16.46 -9.00
N ASN A 489 1.05 15.41 -9.34
CA ASN A 489 -0.14 15.01 -8.60
C ASN A 489 0.20 14.54 -7.18
N ALA A 490 1.38 13.92 -6.98
CA ALA A 490 1.85 13.51 -5.66
C ALA A 490 2.13 14.72 -4.76
N GLU A 491 2.77 15.78 -5.28
CA GLU A 491 3.02 17.01 -4.52
C GLU A 491 1.73 17.77 -4.19
N GLU A 492 0.78 17.85 -5.13
CA GLU A 492 -0.53 18.46 -4.88
C GLU A 492 -1.29 17.69 -3.79
N MET A 493 -1.34 16.35 -3.90
CA MET A 493 -2.04 15.51 -2.94
C MET A 493 -1.44 15.56 -1.54
N LYS A 494 -0.12 15.71 -1.44
CA LYS A 494 0.56 15.91 -0.16
C LYS A 494 0.06 17.17 0.56
N ILE A 495 -0.05 18.29 -0.16
CA ILE A 495 -0.59 19.54 0.38
C ILE A 495 -2.04 19.34 0.84
N GLU A 496 -2.83 18.62 0.05
CA GLU A 496 -4.21 18.32 0.42
C GLU A 496 -4.33 17.43 1.67
N ILE A 497 -3.46 16.44 1.83
CA ILE A 497 -3.40 15.58 3.02
C ILE A 497 -3.05 16.40 4.25
N ASP A 498 -2.04 17.28 4.16
CA ASP A 498 -1.64 18.15 5.27
C ASP A 498 -2.76 19.13 5.65
N ASN A 499 -3.47 19.66 4.66
CA ASN A 499 -4.63 20.51 4.90
C ASN A 499 -5.77 19.73 5.57
N CYS A 500 -6.08 18.53 5.08
CA CYS A 500 -7.10 17.67 5.67
C CYS A 500 -6.77 17.30 7.11
N LYS A 501 -5.51 16.96 7.41
CA LYS A 501 -5.05 16.63 8.76
C LYS A 501 -5.42 17.72 9.77
N ASN A 502 -5.32 18.99 9.38
CA ASN A 502 -5.57 20.13 10.26
C ASN A 502 -7.04 20.61 10.24
N ASN A 503 -7.68 20.60 9.07
CA ASN A 503 -9.00 21.24 8.86
C ASN A 503 -10.15 20.26 8.63
N GLY A 504 -9.85 18.97 8.44
CA GLY A 504 -10.86 17.93 8.26
C GLY A 504 -11.58 18.01 6.91
N PRO A 505 -12.89 17.69 6.85
CA PRO A 505 -13.68 17.75 5.64
C PRO A 505 -13.81 19.19 5.13
N THR A 506 -13.29 19.46 3.94
CA THR A 506 -13.60 20.68 3.21
C THR A 506 -15.00 20.56 2.59
N VAL A 507 -15.88 21.50 2.91
CA VAL A 507 -17.17 21.63 2.21
C VAL A 507 -16.84 22.12 0.80
N VAL A 508 -17.08 21.26 -0.20
CA VAL A 508 -16.98 21.62 -1.62
C VAL A 508 -18.30 22.20 -2.08
#